data_AF-A0A1C6UHA3-F1
#
_entry.id   AF-A0A1C6UHA3-F1
#
_cell.length_a   1.000
_cell.length_b   1.000
_cell.length_c   1.000
_cell.angle_alpha   90.00
_cell.angle_beta   90.00
_cell.angle_gamma   90.00
#
_symmetry.space_group_name_H-M   'P 1'
#
loop_
_entity.id
_entity.type
_entity.pdbx_description
1 polymer ?
#
loop_
_entity_poly.entity_id
_entity_poly.type
_entity_poly.pdbx_seq_one_letter_code
_entity_poly.pdbx_strand_id
1 'polypeptide(L)'
;MTWEWLAPTATAVVGLAGIAGTVGAATLARRTQIETARMAAVNALLQEKRALYARYLHAAEDFRDASTELLRLNEAKDAMLERLRSHLDLDDQPIPDELKAEISVLASRAEVMQRDLHASEKHLRRLRAELAVIGGTALSIIAVRLESKLTAVALGTAREDDDISGAMGYLTTAMHADVDPTNDESERLIREIAGLHK
;
A
#
# COMPACT_ATOMS: atom_id res chain seq x y z
N MET A 1 73.30 -36.77 -26.71
CA MET A 1 72.82 -36.05 -25.51
C MET A 1 72.09 -34.80 -25.98
N THR A 2 70.75 -34.85 -26.09
CA THR A 2 69.94 -33.76 -26.70
C THR A 2 68.65 -33.47 -25.91
N TRP A 3 68.64 -33.71 -24.60
CA TRP A 3 67.41 -33.59 -23.78
C TRP A 3 67.23 -32.25 -23.03
N GLU A 4 68.08 -31.23 -23.22
CA GLU A 4 67.99 -30.02 -22.39
C GLU A 4 67.31 -28.79 -23.03
N TRP A 5 66.90 -28.86 -24.31
CA TRP A 5 66.41 -27.65 -25.01
C TRP A 5 64.88 -27.48 -25.09
N LEU A 6 64.07 -28.41 -24.57
CA LEU A 6 62.60 -28.31 -24.60
C LEU A 6 61.96 -27.83 -23.28
N ALA A 7 62.75 -27.57 -22.24
CA ALA A 7 62.23 -27.20 -20.92
C ALA A 7 61.63 -25.76 -20.80
N PRO A 8 62.12 -24.71 -21.51
CA PRO A 8 61.60 -23.36 -21.28
C PRO A 8 60.29 -23.04 -22.02
N THR A 9 60.02 -23.69 -23.15
CA THR A 9 58.84 -23.37 -23.99
C THR A 9 57.55 -23.96 -23.43
N ALA A 10 57.61 -25.16 -22.83
CA ALA A 10 56.44 -25.81 -22.24
C ALA A 10 55.92 -25.03 -21.00
N THR A 11 56.82 -24.50 -20.17
CA THR A 11 56.45 -23.72 -18.97
C THR A 11 55.92 -22.32 -19.32
N ALA A 12 56.42 -21.68 -20.38
CA ALA A 12 55.90 -20.39 -20.85
C ALA A 12 54.46 -20.49 -21.40
N VAL A 13 54.13 -21.56 -22.13
CA VAL A 13 52.77 -21.78 -22.67
C VAL A 13 51.78 -22.12 -21.56
N VAL A 14 52.19 -22.91 -20.55
CA VAL A 14 51.37 -23.20 -19.36
C VAL A 14 51.15 -21.94 -18.52
N GLY A 15 52.16 -21.06 -18.41
CA GLY A 15 52.04 -19.76 -17.74
C GLY A 15 51.03 -18.84 -18.42
N LEU A 16 51.06 -18.71 -19.75
CA LEU A 16 50.11 -17.91 -20.51
C LEU A 16 48.69 -18.50 -20.50
N ALA A 17 48.55 -19.83 -20.56
CA ALA A 17 47.26 -20.51 -20.41
C ALA A 17 46.67 -20.32 -19.00
N GLY A 18 47.50 -20.36 -17.96
CA GLY A 18 47.11 -20.06 -16.58
C GLY A 18 46.69 -18.61 -16.38
N ILE A 19 47.39 -17.66 -17.00
CA ILE A 19 47.02 -16.22 -16.98
C ILE A 19 45.72 -15.99 -17.77
N ALA A 20 45.55 -16.59 -18.95
CA ALA A 20 44.32 -16.48 -19.72
C ALA A 20 43.11 -17.11 -19.00
N GLY A 21 43.32 -18.28 -18.36
CA GLY A 21 42.31 -18.96 -17.56
C GLY A 21 41.90 -18.16 -16.32
N THR A 22 42.85 -17.53 -15.63
CA THR A 22 42.56 -16.67 -14.47
C THR A 22 41.90 -15.35 -14.85
N VAL A 23 42.27 -14.74 -15.99
CA VAL A 23 41.58 -13.56 -16.54
C VAL A 23 40.16 -13.90 -16.99
N GLY A 24 39.94 -15.06 -17.62
CA GLY A 24 38.62 -15.57 -17.99
C GLY A 24 37.74 -15.86 -16.77
N ALA A 25 38.30 -16.52 -15.74
CA ALA A 25 37.59 -16.78 -14.49
C ALA A 25 37.29 -15.49 -13.72
N ALA A 26 38.21 -14.52 -13.70
CA ALA A 26 38.00 -13.22 -13.04
C ALA A 26 36.95 -12.36 -13.76
N THR A 27 36.89 -12.41 -15.10
CA THR A 27 35.84 -11.71 -15.87
C THR A 27 34.47 -12.36 -15.68
N LEU A 28 34.38 -13.69 -15.62
CA LEU A 28 33.17 -14.41 -15.26
C LEU A 28 32.74 -14.12 -13.82
N ALA A 29 33.66 -14.19 -12.85
CA ALA A 29 33.39 -13.85 -11.45
C ALA A 29 32.92 -12.40 -11.28
N ARG A 30 33.49 -11.45 -12.04
CA ARG A 30 33.05 -10.05 -12.02
C ARG A 30 31.65 -9.90 -12.62
N ARG A 31 31.31 -10.63 -13.68
CA ARG A 31 29.95 -10.64 -14.23
C ARG A 31 28.93 -11.21 -13.24
N THR A 32 29.24 -12.34 -12.60
CA THR A 32 28.34 -12.94 -11.60
C THR A 32 28.23 -12.08 -10.34
N GLN A 33 29.28 -11.37 -9.93
CA GLN A 33 29.21 -10.38 -8.84
C GLN A 33 28.32 -9.18 -9.20
N ILE A 34 28.40 -8.68 -10.44
CA ILE A 34 27.54 -7.59 -10.90
C ILE A 34 26.08 -8.06 -10.99
N GLU A 35 25.83 -9.27 -11.49
CA GLU A 35 24.49 -9.84 -11.58
C GLU A 35 23.90 -10.10 -10.19
N THR A 36 24.66 -10.65 -9.24
CA THR A 36 24.20 -10.86 -7.86
C THR A 36 23.94 -9.52 -7.15
N ALA A 37 24.78 -8.51 -7.36
CA ALA A 37 24.54 -7.16 -6.82
C ALA A 37 23.27 -6.51 -7.42
N ARG A 38 23.03 -6.69 -8.73
CA ARG A 38 21.79 -6.23 -9.39
C ARG A 38 20.56 -6.95 -8.82
N MET A 39 20.65 -8.27 -8.66
CA MET A 39 19.55 -9.06 -8.08
C MET A 39 19.28 -8.68 -6.62
N ALA A 40 20.33 -8.37 -5.85
CA ALA A 40 20.18 -7.86 -4.47
C ALA A 40 19.44 -6.51 -4.44
N ALA A 41 19.77 -5.59 -5.36
CA ALA A 41 19.09 -4.30 -5.47
C ALA A 41 17.61 -4.46 -5.88
N VAL A 42 17.31 -5.34 -6.84
CA VAL A 42 15.92 -5.64 -7.26
C VAL A 42 15.13 -6.25 -6.11
N ASN A 43 15.70 -7.22 -5.39
CA ASN A 43 15.04 -7.84 -4.25
C ASN A 43 14.79 -6.84 -3.11
N ALA A 44 15.73 -5.93 -2.84
CA ALA A 44 15.55 -4.87 -1.85
C ALA A 44 14.37 -3.95 -2.22
N LEU A 45 14.28 -3.52 -3.48
CA LEU A 45 13.17 -2.70 -3.97
C LEU A 45 11.83 -3.45 -3.87
N LEU A 46 11.79 -4.74 -4.21
CA LEU A 46 10.57 -5.55 -4.07
C LEU A 46 10.11 -5.68 -2.62
N GLN A 47 11.04 -5.79 -1.66
CA GLN A 47 10.70 -5.80 -0.24
C GLN A 47 10.17 -4.44 0.23
N GLU A 48 10.77 -3.34 -0.23
CA GLU A 48 10.29 -1.99 0.07
C GLU A 48 8.88 -1.75 -0.50
N LYS A 49 8.62 -2.18 -1.74
CA LYS A 49 7.29 -2.18 -2.37
C LYS A 49 6.28 -2.94 -1.51
N ARG A 50 6.58 -4.19 -1.16
CA ARG A 50 5.67 -5.03 -0.34
C ARG A 50 5.36 -4.39 1.01
N ALA A 51 6.37 -3.84 1.69
CA ALA A 51 6.20 -3.15 2.96
C ALA A 51 5.34 -1.89 2.82
N LEU A 52 5.55 -1.09 1.77
CA LEU A 52 4.71 0.07 1.48
C LEU A 52 3.26 -0.33 1.18
N TYR A 53 3.05 -1.35 0.36
CA TYR A 53 1.73 -1.80 -0.07
C TYR A 53 0.92 -2.33 1.11
N ALA A 54 1.55 -3.13 1.97
CA ALA A 54 0.94 -3.59 3.22
C ALA A 54 0.55 -2.42 4.14
N ARG A 55 1.44 -1.43 4.32
CA ARG A 55 1.13 -0.23 5.12
C ARG A 55 -0.03 0.57 4.53
N TYR A 56 -0.08 0.73 3.21
CA TYR A 56 -1.17 1.45 2.54
C TYR A 56 -2.51 0.74 2.72
N LEU A 57 -2.56 -0.57 2.47
CA LEU A 57 -3.79 -1.36 2.62
C LEU A 57 -4.29 -1.35 4.08
N HIS A 58 -3.38 -1.53 5.04
CA HIS A 58 -3.74 -1.47 6.45
C HIS A 58 -4.29 -0.10 6.86
N ALA A 59 -3.65 0.99 6.43
CA ALA A 59 -4.15 2.34 6.67
C ALA A 59 -5.53 2.59 6.02
N ALA A 60 -5.81 1.96 4.86
CA ALA A 60 -7.10 2.06 4.19
C ALA A 60 -8.21 1.29 4.93
N GLU A 61 -7.89 0.12 5.47
CA GLU A 61 -8.77 -0.66 6.35
C GLU A 61 -9.07 0.10 7.64
N ASP A 62 -8.04 0.60 8.32
CA ASP A 62 -8.20 1.40 9.54
C ASP A 62 -9.09 2.63 9.30
N PHE A 63 -8.91 3.31 8.16
CA PHE A 63 -9.74 4.44 7.77
C PHE A 63 -11.20 4.03 7.53
N ARG A 64 -11.43 2.89 6.88
CA ARG A 64 -12.79 2.34 6.65
C ARG A 64 -13.49 2.05 7.98
N ASP A 65 -12.79 1.36 8.89
CA ASP A 65 -13.35 0.97 10.18
C ASP A 65 -13.68 2.21 11.03
N ALA A 66 -12.79 3.19 11.06
CA ALA A 66 -13.02 4.47 11.72
C ALA A 66 -14.18 5.25 11.09
N SER A 67 -14.32 5.25 9.76
CA SER A 67 -15.43 5.89 9.05
C SER A 67 -16.78 5.26 9.41
N THR A 68 -16.80 3.93 9.46
CA THR A 68 -18.01 3.15 9.80
C THR A 68 -18.43 3.39 11.25
N GLU A 69 -17.47 3.42 12.17
CA GLU A 69 -17.73 3.71 13.57
C GLU A 69 -18.23 5.14 13.77
N LEU A 70 -17.65 6.12 13.07
CA LEU A 70 -18.12 7.52 13.10
C LEU A 70 -19.56 7.63 12.59
N LEU A 71 -19.91 6.91 11.52
CA LEU A 71 -21.27 6.87 11.00
C LEU A 71 -22.24 6.31 12.05
N ARG A 72 -21.90 5.18 12.69
CA ARG A 72 -22.72 4.58 13.76
C ARG A 72 -22.91 5.52 14.94
N LEU A 73 -21.86 6.23 15.35
CA LEU A 73 -21.94 7.22 16.44
C LEU A 73 -22.86 8.39 16.08
N ASN A 74 -22.81 8.86 14.83
CA ASN A 74 -23.71 9.91 14.36
C ASN A 74 -25.16 9.43 14.26
N GLU A 75 -25.41 8.21 13.77
CA GLU A 75 -26.75 7.62 13.75
C GLU A 75 -27.32 7.44 15.16
N ALA A 76 -26.51 6.98 16.13
CA ALA A 76 -26.90 6.87 17.53
C ALA A 76 -27.22 8.25 18.15
N LYS A 77 -26.39 9.26 17.86
CA LYS A 77 -26.62 10.64 18.30
C LYS A 77 -27.91 11.20 17.71
N ASP A 78 -28.15 11.01 16.43
CA ASP A 78 -29.36 11.50 15.74
C ASP A 78 -30.62 10.81 16.27
N ALA A 79 -30.57 9.49 16.54
CA ALA A 79 -31.66 8.77 17.18
C ALA A 79 -31.98 9.31 18.60
N MET A 80 -30.95 9.66 19.38
CA MET A 80 -31.13 10.27 20.71
C MET A 80 -31.67 11.71 20.63
N LEU A 81 -31.22 12.49 19.64
CA LEU A 81 -31.75 13.83 19.39
C LEU A 81 -33.22 13.80 18.95
N GLU A 82 -33.61 12.78 18.19
CA GLU A 82 -35.01 12.61 17.80
C GLU A 82 -35.88 12.21 19.00
N ARG A 83 -35.39 11.31 19.86
CA ARG A 83 -36.06 10.97 21.13
C ARG A 83 -36.21 12.18 22.06
N LEU A 84 -35.23 13.08 22.06
CA LEU A 84 -35.28 14.35 22.77
C LEU A 84 -36.36 15.27 22.20
N ARG A 85 -36.46 15.41 20.87
CA ARG A 85 -37.53 16.18 20.22
C ARG A 85 -38.91 15.63 20.56
N SER A 86 -39.10 14.31 20.50
CA SER A 86 -40.38 13.69 20.88
C SER A 86 -40.75 13.92 22.35
N HIS A 87 -39.77 14.10 23.25
CA HIS A 87 -40.03 14.49 24.64
C HIS A 87 -40.38 15.97 24.78
N LEU A 88 -39.78 16.85 23.98
CA LEU A 88 -40.09 18.27 23.97
C LEU A 88 -41.50 18.56 23.44
N ASP A 89 -42.00 17.72 22.51
CA ASP A 89 -43.37 17.82 21.97
C ASP A 89 -44.47 17.36 22.97
N LEU A 90 -44.10 16.79 24.13
CA LEU A 90 -45.04 16.25 25.13
C LEU A 90 -45.47 17.23 26.24
N ASP A 91 -45.21 18.54 26.08
CA ASP A 91 -45.49 19.63 27.03
C ASP A 91 -44.88 19.46 28.45
N ASP A 92 -44.03 20.43 28.81
CA ASP A 92 -43.55 20.80 30.16
C ASP A 92 -42.79 19.78 31.03
N GLN A 93 -42.39 18.62 30.51
CA GLN A 93 -41.46 17.75 31.25
C GLN A 93 -39.99 18.21 31.07
N PRO A 94 -39.24 18.45 32.16
CA PRO A 94 -37.83 18.78 32.05
C PRO A 94 -37.08 17.61 31.39
N ILE A 95 -36.25 17.93 30.41
CA ILE A 95 -35.41 16.95 29.72
C ILE A 95 -34.61 16.15 30.78
N PRO A 96 -34.69 14.80 30.79
CA PRO A 96 -33.93 13.98 31.71
C PRO A 96 -32.42 14.27 31.61
N ASP A 97 -31.78 14.52 32.75
CA ASP A 97 -30.34 14.84 32.78
C ASP A 97 -29.48 13.67 32.29
N GLU A 98 -29.95 12.43 32.46
CA GLU A 98 -29.34 11.22 31.89
C GLU A 98 -29.24 11.31 30.36
N LEU A 99 -30.31 11.76 29.69
CA LEU A 99 -30.34 11.86 28.23
C LEU A 99 -29.40 12.96 27.71
N LYS A 100 -29.28 14.08 28.42
CA LYS A 100 -28.30 15.13 28.12
C LYS A 100 -26.87 14.62 28.28
N ALA A 101 -26.60 13.88 29.35
CA ALA A 101 -25.29 13.30 29.61
C ALA A 101 -24.90 12.30 28.52
N GLU A 102 -25.80 11.41 28.10
CA GLU A 102 -25.56 10.46 27.03
C GLU A 102 -25.29 11.14 25.67
N ILE A 103 -26.08 12.15 25.30
CA ILE A 103 -25.84 12.92 24.05
C ILE A 103 -24.47 13.60 24.09
N SER A 104 -24.08 14.18 25.23
CA SER A 104 -22.78 14.82 25.40
C SER A 104 -21.62 13.82 25.25
N VAL A 105 -21.77 12.62 25.83
CA VAL A 105 -20.79 11.53 25.70
C VAL A 105 -20.67 11.10 24.23
N LEU A 106 -21.78 10.88 23.53
CA LEU A 106 -21.76 10.52 22.10
C LEU A 106 -21.13 11.62 21.24
N ALA A 107 -21.48 12.88 21.49
CA ALA A 107 -20.92 14.03 20.76
C ALA A 107 -19.40 14.13 20.94
N SER A 108 -18.92 14.03 22.19
CA SER A 108 -17.48 14.08 22.46
C SER A 108 -16.71 12.90 21.82
N ARG A 109 -17.29 11.69 21.82
CA ARG A 109 -16.69 10.53 21.14
C ARG A 109 -16.67 10.71 19.62
N ALA A 110 -17.74 11.22 19.04
CA ALA A 110 -17.80 11.53 17.61
C ALA A 110 -16.76 12.58 17.21
N GLU A 111 -16.57 13.64 18.01
CA GLU A 111 -15.55 14.68 17.77
C GLU A 111 -14.11 14.14 17.86
N VAL A 112 -13.83 13.24 18.80
CA VAL A 112 -12.53 12.55 18.88
C VAL A 112 -12.32 11.71 17.62
N MET A 113 -13.30 10.87 17.28
CA MET A 113 -13.22 9.99 16.11
C MET A 113 -13.07 10.79 14.81
N GLN A 114 -13.74 11.93 14.67
CA GLN A 114 -13.61 12.80 13.50
C GLN A 114 -12.19 13.38 13.36
N ARG A 115 -11.54 13.72 14.47
CA ARG A 115 -10.13 14.16 14.47
C ARG A 115 -9.19 13.03 14.07
N ASP A 116 -9.41 11.83 14.61
CA ASP A 116 -8.61 10.64 14.30
C ASP A 116 -8.77 10.25 12.82
N LEU A 117 -10.00 10.35 12.29
CA LEU A 117 -10.28 10.14 10.88
C LEU A 117 -9.50 11.12 9.99
N HIS A 118 -9.48 12.40 10.33
CA HIS A 118 -8.72 13.39 9.57
C HIS A 118 -7.20 13.14 9.63
N ALA A 119 -6.69 12.67 10.77
CA ALA A 119 -5.30 12.26 10.89
C ALA A 119 -5.00 11.03 10.01
N SER A 120 -5.90 10.05 9.98
CA SER A 120 -5.80 8.86 9.12
C SER A 120 -5.87 9.22 7.63
N GLU A 121 -6.77 10.12 7.23
CA GLU A 121 -6.85 10.66 5.85
C GLU A 121 -5.52 11.27 5.41
N LYS A 122 -4.90 12.08 6.28
CA LYS A 122 -3.60 12.69 6.03
C LYS A 122 -2.50 11.65 5.92
N HIS A 123 -2.57 10.56 6.71
CA HIS A 123 -1.62 9.46 6.63
C HIS A 123 -1.76 8.70 5.31
N LEU A 124 -2.99 8.36 4.90
CA LEU A 124 -3.28 7.74 3.60
C LEU A 124 -2.74 8.56 2.44
N ARG A 125 -2.97 9.88 2.43
CA ARG A 125 -2.44 10.77 1.39
C ARG A 125 -0.92 10.76 1.29
N ARG A 126 -0.21 10.63 2.43
CA ARG A 126 1.26 10.50 2.44
C ARG A 126 1.70 9.17 1.84
N LEU A 127 1.08 8.06 2.27
CA LEU A 127 1.37 6.75 1.72
C LEU A 127 1.03 6.66 0.23
N ARG A 128 -0.02 7.35 -0.25
CA ARG A 128 -0.34 7.45 -1.67
C ARG A 128 0.75 8.19 -2.46
N ALA A 129 1.35 9.23 -1.88
CA ALA A 129 2.46 9.93 -2.52
C ALA A 129 3.68 8.99 -2.64
N GLU A 130 3.99 8.22 -1.60
CA GLU A 130 5.02 7.17 -1.65
C GLU A 130 4.68 6.10 -2.69
N LEU A 131 3.42 5.66 -2.75
CA LEU A 131 2.92 4.69 -3.72
C LEU A 131 3.07 5.20 -5.16
N ALA A 132 2.82 6.48 -5.41
CA ALA A 132 3.00 7.08 -6.73
C ALA A 132 4.46 7.09 -7.19
N VAL A 133 5.41 7.25 -6.25
CA VAL A 133 6.84 7.25 -6.54
C VAL A 133 7.34 5.82 -6.79
N ILE A 134 6.96 4.87 -5.95
CA ILE A 134 7.53 3.52 -5.94
C ILE A 134 6.74 2.56 -6.84
N GLY A 135 5.40 2.61 -6.79
CA GLY A 135 4.49 1.79 -7.58
C GLY A 135 4.03 2.42 -8.89
N GLY A 136 4.35 3.69 -9.11
CA GLY A 136 4.04 4.41 -10.34
C GLY A 136 2.59 4.93 -10.44
N THR A 137 2.31 5.58 -11.57
CA THR A 137 1.08 6.36 -11.77
C THR A 137 -0.18 5.51 -11.78
N ALA A 138 -0.13 4.31 -12.36
CA ALA A 138 -1.32 3.46 -12.49
C ALA A 138 -1.83 2.98 -11.12
N LEU A 139 -0.93 2.52 -10.23
CA LEU A 139 -1.29 2.19 -8.85
C LEU A 139 -1.81 3.40 -8.08
N SER A 140 -1.21 4.58 -8.28
CA SER A 140 -1.72 5.82 -7.68
C SER A 140 -3.15 6.15 -8.11
N ILE A 141 -3.50 5.94 -9.39
CA ILE A 141 -4.88 6.15 -9.89
C ILE A 141 -5.87 5.22 -9.21
N ILE A 142 -5.52 3.93 -9.07
CA ILE A 142 -6.38 2.94 -8.40
C ILE A 142 -6.56 3.32 -6.92
N ALA A 143 -5.48 3.75 -6.25
CA ALA A 143 -5.51 4.24 -4.87
C ALA A 143 -6.40 5.48 -4.70
N VAL A 144 -6.37 6.45 -5.63
CA VAL A 144 -7.28 7.62 -5.60
C VAL A 144 -8.75 7.18 -5.69
N ARG A 145 -9.07 6.16 -6.48
CA ARG A 145 -10.44 5.64 -6.57
C ARG A 145 -10.90 5.03 -5.26
N LEU A 146 -10.02 4.28 -4.58
CA LEU A 146 -10.30 3.75 -3.24
C LEU A 146 -10.50 4.89 -2.23
N GLU A 147 -9.59 5.87 -2.17
CA GLU A 147 -9.71 7.03 -1.29
C GLU A 147 -11.01 7.81 -1.52
N SER A 148 -11.45 7.94 -2.78
CA SER A 148 -12.72 8.63 -3.10
C SER A 148 -13.92 7.90 -2.52
N LYS A 149 -13.94 6.55 -2.61
CA LYS A 149 -15.01 5.73 -2.03
C LYS A 149 -14.97 5.75 -0.50
N LEU A 150 -13.79 5.63 0.10
CA LEU A 150 -13.59 5.76 1.55
C LEU A 150 -14.09 7.11 2.07
N THR A 151 -13.76 8.20 1.38
CA THR A 151 -14.23 9.55 1.71
C THR A 151 -15.75 9.66 1.59
N ALA A 152 -16.35 9.03 0.56
CA ALA A 152 -17.80 9.05 0.39
C ALA A 152 -18.53 8.36 1.56
N VAL A 153 -17.97 7.27 2.10
CA VAL A 153 -18.49 6.60 3.31
C VAL A 153 -18.28 7.46 4.56
N ALA A 154 -17.11 8.06 4.73
CA ALA A 154 -16.85 8.98 5.84
C ALA A 154 -17.82 10.17 5.88
N LEU A 155 -18.24 10.66 4.71
CA LEU A 155 -19.22 11.74 4.57
C LEU A 155 -20.68 11.26 4.67
N GLY A 156 -20.93 9.94 4.81
CA GLY A 156 -22.27 9.36 4.82
C GLY A 156 -23.00 9.44 3.47
N THR A 157 -22.29 9.74 2.39
CA THR A 157 -22.85 9.88 1.03
C THR A 157 -22.90 8.56 0.26
N ALA A 158 -22.17 7.54 0.75
CA ALA A 158 -22.22 6.18 0.24
C ALA A 158 -22.39 5.20 1.43
N ARG A 159 -23.10 4.10 1.20
CA ARG A 159 -23.35 3.03 2.19
C ARG A 159 -22.89 1.64 1.71
N GLU A 160 -22.40 1.52 0.48
CA GLU A 160 -22.08 0.23 -0.13
C GLU A 160 -20.67 -0.24 0.25
N ASP A 161 -20.60 -1.11 1.25
CA ASP A 161 -19.39 -1.82 1.66
C ASP A 161 -18.81 -2.71 0.53
N ASP A 162 -19.66 -3.22 -0.35
CA ASP A 162 -19.27 -4.05 -1.51
C ASP A 162 -18.39 -3.27 -2.49
N ASP A 163 -18.67 -1.97 -2.63
CA ASP A 163 -18.00 -1.06 -3.54
C ASP A 163 -16.58 -0.70 -3.08
N ILE A 164 -16.38 -0.58 -1.76
CA ILE A 164 -15.05 -0.43 -1.14
C ILE A 164 -14.28 -1.74 -1.22
N SER A 165 -14.93 -2.86 -0.90
CA SER A 165 -14.29 -4.18 -0.92
C SER A 165 -13.80 -4.53 -2.33
N GLY A 166 -14.58 -4.21 -3.36
CA GLY A 166 -14.15 -4.33 -4.75
C GLY A 166 -12.96 -3.45 -5.10
N ALA A 167 -12.96 -2.18 -4.67
CA ALA A 167 -11.85 -1.26 -4.90
C ALA A 167 -10.55 -1.70 -4.18
N MET A 168 -10.65 -2.18 -2.94
CA MET A 168 -9.52 -2.78 -2.22
C MET A 168 -9.03 -4.04 -2.92
N GLY A 169 -9.93 -4.90 -3.40
CA GLY A 169 -9.60 -6.09 -4.18
C GLY A 169 -8.80 -5.73 -5.43
N TYR A 170 -9.27 -4.77 -6.23
CA TYR A 170 -8.55 -4.30 -7.42
C TYR A 170 -7.17 -3.74 -7.11
N LEU A 171 -7.04 -2.92 -6.06
CA LEU A 171 -5.75 -2.38 -5.65
C LEU A 171 -4.80 -3.49 -5.18
N THR A 172 -5.31 -4.45 -4.42
CA THR A 172 -4.55 -5.60 -3.93
C THR A 172 -4.05 -6.47 -5.07
N THR A 173 -4.90 -6.78 -6.06
CA THR A 173 -4.51 -7.50 -7.27
C THR A 173 -3.43 -6.76 -8.05
N ALA A 174 -3.57 -5.44 -8.21
CA ALA A 174 -2.58 -4.61 -8.91
C ALA A 174 -1.23 -4.57 -8.16
N MET A 175 -1.26 -4.42 -6.83
CA MET A 175 -0.07 -4.45 -5.97
C MET A 175 0.63 -5.81 -6.01
N HIS A 176 -0.12 -6.91 -6.03
CA HIS A 176 0.44 -8.25 -6.18
C HIS A 176 1.11 -8.45 -7.55
N ALA A 177 0.46 -8.01 -8.63
CA ALA A 177 1.02 -8.06 -9.96
C ALA A 177 2.34 -7.25 -10.05
N ASP A 178 2.40 -6.07 -9.43
CA ASP A 178 3.60 -5.21 -9.46
C ASP A 178 4.81 -5.80 -8.71
N VAL A 179 4.60 -6.65 -7.70
CA VAL A 179 5.68 -7.29 -6.94
C VAL A 179 6.00 -8.71 -7.39
N ASP A 180 5.34 -9.20 -8.44
CA ASP A 180 5.60 -10.48 -9.07
C ASP A 180 6.75 -10.35 -10.08
N PRO A 181 7.93 -10.93 -9.82
CA PRO A 181 9.08 -10.82 -10.70
C PRO A 181 8.96 -11.67 -11.97
N THR A 182 7.89 -12.48 -12.12
CA THR A 182 7.72 -13.44 -13.21
C THR A 182 6.70 -13.04 -14.26
N ASN A 183 5.99 -11.93 -14.04
CA ASN A 183 4.82 -11.58 -14.82
C ASN A 183 5.06 -10.35 -15.71
N ASP A 184 5.45 -10.62 -16.96
CA ASP A 184 5.62 -9.59 -18.01
C ASP A 184 4.29 -8.91 -18.40
N GLU A 185 3.13 -9.49 -18.04
CA GLU A 185 1.80 -8.93 -18.28
C GLU A 185 1.31 -8.03 -17.14
N SER A 186 2.03 -7.97 -16.01
CA SER A 186 1.65 -7.19 -14.84
C SER A 186 1.39 -5.72 -15.16
N GLU A 187 2.26 -5.08 -15.94
CA GLU A 187 2.08 -3.67 -16.28
C GLU A 187 0.79 -3.44 -17.11
N ARG A 188 0.46 -4.37 -18.01
CA ARG A 188 -0.75 -4.30 -18.82
C ARG A 188 -1.99 -4.44 -17.95
N LEU A 189 -2.00 -5.43 -17.05
CA LEU A 189 -3.09 -5.66 -16.10
C LEU A 189 -3.31 -4.45 -15.19
N ILE A 190 -2.23 -3.90 -14.61
CA ILE A 190 -2.32 -2.72 -13.73
C ILE A 190 -2.88 -1.51 -14.48
N ARG A 191 -2.45 -1.30 -15.73
CA ARG A 191 -2.99 -0.22 -16.59
C ARG A 191 -4.45 -0.45 -16.95
N GLU A 192 -4.85 -1.68 -17.22
CA GLU A 192 -6.24 -2.05 -17.50
C GLU A 192 -7.14 -1.77 -16.29
N ILE A 193 -6.75 -2.21 -15.09
CA ILE A 193 -7.46 -1.90 -13.84
C ILE A 193 -7.53 -0.39 -13.62
N ALA A 194 -6.45 0.34 -13.93
CA ALA A 194 -6.41 1.80 -13.87
C ALA A 194 -7.26 2.48 -14.96
N GLY A 195 -7.82 1.75 -15.94
CA GLY A 195 -8.56 2.30 -17.07
C GLY A 195 -7.68 3.09 -18.06
N LEU A 196 -6.39 2.80 -18.09
CA LEU A 196 -5.41 3.39 -18.99
C LEU A 196 -5.27 2.52 -20.24
N HIS A 197 -6.21 2.66 -21.18
CA HIS A 197 -6.11 2.01 -22.49
C HIS A 197 -5.28 2.88 -23.43
N LYS A 198 -4.00 2.53 -23.60
CA LYS A 198 -3.15 3.01 -24.70
C LYS A 198 -2.32 1.87 -25.23
#